data_AF-A0A1G5PHE2-F1
#
_entry.id   AF-A0A1G5PHE2-F1
#
_cell.length_a   1.000
_cell.length_b   1.000
_cell.length_c   1.000
_cell.angle_alpha   90.00
_cell.angle_beta   90.00
_cell.angle_gamma   90.00
#
_symmetry.space_group_name_H-M   'P 1'
#
loop_
_entity.id
_entity.type
_entity.pdbx_description
1 polymer ?
#
loop_
_entity_poly.entity_id
_entity_poly.type
_entity_poly.pdbx_seq_one_letter_code
_entity_poly.pdbx_strand_id
1 'polypeptide(L)'
;MKKNDVLGEFIAHTFFGVMFFLVLASAALLLSWFTYLIGTFEFGRPLVPILTVLEKVILAGDCIFLLWWVIKSTIKACKNLD
;
A
#
# COMPACT_ATOMS: atom_id res chain seq x y z
N MET A 1 7.54 -26.83 -11.99
CA MET A 1 8.19 -25.78 -12.81
C MET A 1 9.68 -25.79 -12.52
N LYS A 2 10.55 -25.24 -13.36
CA LYS A 2 11.97 -25.10 -12.98
C LYS A 2 12.07 -24.12 -11.82
N LYS A 3 12.98 -24.36 -10.87
CA LYS A 3 13.21 -23.51 -9.69
C LYS A 3 13.38 -22.02 -10.04
N ASN A 4 14.03 -21.73 -11.17
CA ASN A 4 14.25 -20.38 -11.66
C ASN A 4 12.96 -19.69 -12.13
N ASP A 5 12.00 -20.44 -12.68
CA ASP A 5 10.72 -19.89 -13.13
C ASP A 5 9.86 -19.50 -11.92
N VAL A 6 9.83 -20.33 -10.88
CA VAL A 6 9.11 -20.02 -9.61
C VAL A 6 9.68 -18.77 -8.95
N LEU A 7 11.02 -18.64 -8.94
CA LEU A 7 11.69 -17.47 -8.37
C LEU A 7 11.40 -16.20 -9.17
N GLY A 8 11.46 -16.28 -10.51
CA GLY A 8 11.12 -15.14 -11.38
C GLY A 8 9.67 -14.69 -11.22
N GLU A 9 8.74 -15.64 -11.14
CA GLU A 9 7.32 -15.37 -10.94
C GLU A 9 7.05 -14.73 -9.56
N PHE A 10 7.71 -15.23 -8.50
CA PHE A 10 7.64 -14.64 -7.16
C PHE A 10 8.19 -13.21 -7.13
N ILE A 11 9.38 -12.96 -7.68
CA ILE A 11 9.99 -11.62 -7.72
C ILE A 11 9.09 -10.65 -8.47
N ALA A 12 8.57 -11.04 -9.64
CA ALA A 12 7.65 -10.19 -10.41
C ALA A 12 6.39 -9.87 -9.60
N HIS A 13 5.80 -10.88 -8.94
CA HIS A 13 4.58 -10.71 -8.15
C HIS A 13 4.78 -9.82 -6.92
N THR A 14 5.93 -9.94 -6.24
CA THR A 14 6.31 -9.05 -5.15
C THR A 14 6.59 -7.64 -5.64
N PHE A 15 7.25 -7.49 -6.79
CA PHE A 15 7.49 -6.19 -7.40
C PHE A 15 6.19 -5.45 -7.72
N PHE A 16 5.19 -6.13 -8.28
CA PHE A 16 3.86 -5.54 -8.49
C PHE A 16 3.19 -5.11 -7.18
N GLY A 17 3.31 -5.91 -6.12
CA GLY A 17 2.81 -5.55 -4.79
C GLY A 17 3.46 -4.27 -4.25
N VAL A 18 4.78 -4.15 -4.38
CA VAL A 18 5.53 -2.95 -3.96
C VAL A 18 5.16 -1.73 -4.81
N MET A 19 5.01 -1.88 -6.12
CA MET A 19 4.58 -0.79 -7.00
C MET A 19 3.19 -0.28 -6.62
N PHE A 20 2.26 -1.18 -6.33
CA PHE A 20 0.92 -0.81 -5.90
C PHE A 20 0.92 -0.06 -4.56
N PHE A 21 1.73 -0.55 -3.60
CA PHE A 21 1.97 0.15 -2.33
C PHE A 21 2.51 1.56 -2.54
N LEU A 22 3.51 1.75 -3.41
CA LEU A 22 4.05 3.08 -3.66
C LEU A 22 3.01 4.05 -4.26
N VAL A 23 2.12 3.57 -5.13
CA VAL A 23 1.03 4.40 -5.68
C VAL A 23 0.05 4.82 -4.58
N LEU A 24 -0.37 3.90 -3.72
CA LEU A 24 -1.30 4.18 -2.64
C LEU A 24 -0.69 5.05 -1.55
N ALA A 25 0.56 4.80 -1.15
CA ALA A 25 1.33 5.65 -0.25
C ALA A 25 1.48 7.07 -0.82
N SER A 26 1.72 7.21 -2.13
CA SER A 26 1.78 8.53 -2.79
C SER A 26 0.42 9.24 -2.78
N ALA A 27 -0.68 8.50 -2.97
CA ALA A 27 -2.03 9.06 -2.87
C ALA A 27 -2.35 9.51 -1.43
N ALA A 28 -1.93 8.75 -0.43
CA ALA A 28 -2.06 9.14 0.98
C ALA A 28 -1.24 10.41 1.30
N LEU A 29 -0.03 10.53 0.77
CA LEU A 29 0.78 11.75 0.89
C LEU A 29 0.13 12.96 0.22
N LEU A 30 -0.46 12.79 -0.97
CA LEU A 30 -1.21 13.86 -1.64
C LEU A 30 -2.43 14.27 -0.82
N LEU A 31 -3.15 13.32 -0.22
CA LEU A 31 -4.27 13.59 0.67
C LEU A 31 -3.81 14.35 1.93
N SER A 32 -2.66 13.98 2.50
CA SER A 32 -2.04 14.66 3.64
C SER A 32 -1.73 16.12 3.31
N TRP A 33 -1.09 16.35 2.16
CA TRP A 33 -0.81 17.69 1.64
C TRP A 33 -2.10 18.51 1.46
N PHE A 34 -3.13 17.92 0.88
CA PHE A 34 -4.44 18.57 0.70
C PHE A 34 -5.12 18.89 2.03
N THR A 35 -5.01 17.99 3.01
CA THR A 35 -5.53 18.16 4.37
C THR A 35 -4.85 19.35 5.06
N TYR A 36 -3.54 19.46 4.93
CA TYR A 36 -2.78 20.61 5.41
C TYR A 36 -3.25 21.91 4.75
N LEU A 37 -3.41 21.91 3.42
CA LEU A 37 -3.88 23.07 2.66
C LEU A 37 -5.27 23.51 3.15
N ILE A 38 -6.24 22.59 3.26
CA ILE A 38 -7.58 22.88 3.75
C ILE A 38 -7.57 23.41 5.19
N GLY A 39 -6.68 22.89 6.03
CA GLY A 39 -6.55 23.33 7.43
C GLY A 39 -6.16 24.79 7.61
N THR A 40 -5.58 25.41 6.58
CA THR A 40 -5.25 26.85 6.59
C THR A 40 -6.48 27.76 6.45
N PHE A 41 -7.61 27.24 5.95
CA PHE A 41 -8.86 27.98 5.78
C PHE A 41 -9.80 27.79 6.98
N GLU A 42 -10.46 28.84 7.46
CA GLU A 42 -11.39 28.75 8.60
C GLU A 42 -12.58 27.83 8.33
N PHE A 43 -13.11 27.83 7.10
CA PHE A 43 -14.18 26.93 6.66
C PHE A 43 -13.73 25.46 6.54
N GLY A 44 -12.43 25.22 6.37
CA GLY A 44 -11.83 23.91 6.15
C GLY A 44 -11.45 23.15 7.42
N ARG A 45 -11.19 23.85 8.53
CA ARG A 45 -10.82 23.26 9.83
C ARG A 45 -11.73 22.12 10.31
N PRO A 46 -13.08 22.17 10.20
CA PRO A 46 -13.92 21.06 10.64
C PRO A 46 -13.76 19.79 9.80
N LEU A 47 -13.24 19.87 8.57
CA LEU A 47 -12.98 18.69 7.72
C LEU A 47 -11.64 18.01 8.01
N VAL A 48 -10.68 18.73 8.60
CA VAL A 48 -9.32 18.23 8.87
C VAL A 48 -9.34 16.90 9.67
N PRO A 49 -10.11 16.74 10.76
CA PRO A 49 -10.12 15.49 11.52
C PRO A 49 -10.58 14.28 10.69
N ILE A 50 -11.57 14.48 9.82
CA ILE A 50 -12.12 13.43 8.95
C ILE A 50 -11.07 13.01 7.92
N LEU A 51 -10.43 14.00 7.29
CA LEU A 51 -9.37 13.76 6.30
C LEU A 51 -8.15 13.08 6.93
N THR A 52 -7.76 13.47 8.15
CA THR A 52 -6.67 12.81 8.89
C THR A 52 -6.98 11.37 9.25
N VAL A 53 -8.23 11.05 9.61
CA VAL A 53 -8.64 9.65 9.85
C VAL A 53 -8.59 8.86 8.55
N LEU A 54 -9.09 9.43 7.45
CA LEU A 54 -9.06 8.80 6.13
C LEU A 54 -7.63 8.50 5.67
N GLU A 55 -6.70 9.46 5.83
CA GLU A 55 -5.28 9.28 5.53
C GLU A 55 -4.67 8.09 6.29
N LYS A 56 -4.91 8.02 7.62
CA LYS A 56 -4.41 6.91 8.45
C LYS A 56 -4.99 5.57 8.03
N VAL A 57 -6.28 5.52 7.69
CA VAL A 57 -6.95 4.28 7.25
C VAL A 57 -6.38 3.82 5.91
N ILE A 58 -6.16 4.73 4.96
CA ILE A 58 -5.57 4.40 3.66
C ILE A 58 -4.16 3.86 3.85
N LEU A 59 -3.30 4.56 4.60
CA LEU A 59 -1.90 4.14 4.80
C LEU A 59 -1.80 2.82 5.58
N ALA A 60 -2.59 2.66 6.65
CA ALA A 60 -2.60 1.42 7.43
C ALA A 60 -3.14 0.25 6.59
N GLY A 61 -4.20 0.49 5.80
CA GLY A 61 -4.76 -0.51 4.89
C GLY A 61 -3.75 -0.96 3.84
N ASP A 62 -3.00 -0.02 3.27
CA ASP A 62 -1.96 -0.31 2.28
C ASP A 62 -0.81 -1.13 2.87
N CYS A 63 -0.33 -0.78 4.07
CA CYS A 63 0.67 -1.57 4.79
C CYS A 63 0.19 -3.01 5.08
N ILE A 64 -1.05 -3.17 5.57
CA ILE A 64 -1.63 -4.49 5.86
C ILE A 64 -1.78 -5.29 4.56
N PHE A 65 -2.22 -4.65 3.48
CA PHE A 65 -2.37 -5.27 2.17
C PHE A 65 -1.02 -5.77 1.64
N LEU A 66 0.02 -4.95 1.66
CA LEU A 66 1.36 -5.36 1.23
C LEU A 66 1.89 -6.54 2.06
N LEU A 67 1.72 -6.50 3.38
CA LEU A 67 2.18 -7.55 4.27
C LEU A 67 1.45 -8.88 4.01
N TRP A 68 0.12 -8.84 3.86
CA TRP A 68 -0.68 -10.00 3.47
C TRP A 68 -0.28 -10.53 2.08
N TRP A 69 -0.06 -9.62 1.13
CA TRP A 69 0.34 -9.93 -0.24
C TRP A 69 1.67 -10.69 -0.27
N VAL A 70 2.68 -10.18 0.43
CA VAL A 70 4.00 -10.81 0.51
C VAL A 70 3.91 -12.19 1.17
N ILE A 71 3.22 -12.32 2.30
CA ILE A 71 3.06 -13.62 2.99
C ILE A 71 2.40 -14.66 2.07
N LYS A 72 1.29 -14.29 1.42
CA LYS A 72 0.57 -15.20 0.51
C LYS A 72 1.45 -15.59 -0.69
N SER A 73 2.20 -14.64 -1.24
CA SER A 73 3.13 -14.88 -2.35
C SER A 73 4.22 -15.86 -1.95
N THR A 74 4.79 -15.70 -0.75
CA THR A 74 5.83 -16.59 -0.22
C THR A 74 5.29 -17.99 0.00
N ILE A 75 4.11 -18.13 0.60
CA ILE A 75 3.47 -19.44 0.80
C ILE A 75 3.24 -20.15 -0.54
N LYS A 76 2.76 -19.42 -1.56
CA LYS A 76 2.54 -19.98 -2.91
C LYS A 76 3.86 -20.41 -3.55
N ALA A 77 4.92 -19.60 -3.42
CA ALA A 77 6.24 -19.95 -3.94
C ALA A 77 6.81 -21.22 -3.26
N CYS A 78 6.70 -21.34 -1.94
CA CYS A 78 7.12 -22.53 -1.20
C CYS A 78 6.36 -23.79 -1.68
N LYS A 79 5.03 -23.72 -1.81
CA LYS A 79 4.21 -24.84 -2.30
C LYS A 79 4.50 -25.26 -3.74
N ASN A 80 5.06 -24.36 -4.56
CA ASN A 80 5.42 -24.64 -5.95
C ASN A 80 6.86 -25.15 -6.09
N LEU A 81 7.65 -25.07 -5.02
CA LEU A 81 9.04 -25.53 -4.94
C LEU A 81 9.16 -26.94 -4.36
N ASP A 82 8.29 -27.30 -3.42
CA ASP A 82 8.08 -28.67 -2.93
C ASP A 82 7.41 -29.54 -4.00
#